data_AF-A0A316NE71-F1
#
_entry.id   AF-A0A316NE71-F1
#
_cell.length_a   1.000
_cell.length_b   1.000
_cell.length_c   1.000
_cell.angle_alpha   90.00
_cell.angle_beta   90.00
_cell.angle_gamma   90.00
#
_symmetry.space_group_name_H-M   'P 1'
#
loop_
_entity.id
_entity.type
_entity.pdbx_description
1 polymer ?
#
loop_
_entity_poly.entity_id
_entity_poly.type
_entity_poly.pdbx_seq_one_letter_code
_entity_poly.pdbx_strand_id
1 'polypeptide(L)' 'MIDKLIKISEKGILAFFALYSYNLLAQNFNLIIPINMITVLVVTIFDLPGLLGLIFLYLLIF' A
#
# COMPACT_ATOMS: atom_id res chain seq x y z
N MET A 1 5.88 14.29 -20.84
CA MET A 1 4.61 14.02 -20.11
C MET A 1 4.38 12.53 -19.92
N ILE A 2 4.61 11.72 -20.96
CA ILE A 2 4.60 10.24 -20.90
C ILE A 2 5.52 9.71 -19.80
N ASP A 3 6.71 10.29 -19.61
CA ASP A 3 7.66 9.84 -18.58
C ASP A 3 7.10 9.95 -17.15
N LYS A 4 6.22 10.94 -16.90
CA LYS A 4 5.54 11.06 -15.60
C LYS A 4 4.50 9.97 -15.40
N LEU A 5 3.77 9.60 -16.45
CA LEU A 5 2.77 8.54 -16.41
C LEU A 5 3.44 7.17 -16.20
N ILE A 6 4.57 6.91 -16.85
CA ILE A 6 5.36 5.69 -16.66
C ILE A 6 5.84 5.59 -15.21
N LYS A 7 6.40 6.67 -14.66
CA LYS A 7 6.84 6.69 -13.25
C LYS A 7 5.69 6.43 -12.25
N ILE A 8 4.50 6.95 -12.53
CA ILE A 8 3.31 6.70 -11.68
C ILE A 8 2.88 5.23 -11.77
N SER A 9 2.92 4.64 -12.97
CA SER A 9 2.67 3.21 -13.18
C SER A 9 3.65 2.34 -12.38
N GLU A 10 4.95 2.63 -12.47
CA GLU A 10 6.00 1.93 -11.72
C GLU A 10 5.76 2.03 -10.19
N LYS A 11 5.43 3.23 -9.70
CA LYS A 11 5.05 3.42 -8.29
C LYS A 11 3.82 2.59 -7.90
N GLY A 12 2.83 2.47 -8.79
CA GLY A 12 1.64 1.64 -8.55
C GLY A 12 1.98 0.15 -8.40
N ILE A 13 2.88 -0.35 -9.24
CA ILE A 13 3.39 -1.72 -9.15
C ILE A 13 4.16 -1.91 -7.83
N LEU A 14 5.04 -0.99 -7.47
CA LEU A 14 5.78 -1.03 -6.21
C LEU A 14 4.85 -0.96 -4.99
N ALA A 15 3.80 -0.15 -5.05
CA ALA A 15 2.79 -0.04 -4.00
C ALA A 15 2.03 -1.36 -3.79
N PHE A 16 1.67 -2.03 -4.89
CA PHE A 16 1.07 -3.36 -4.82
C PHE A 16 2.00 -4.38 -4.15
N PHE A 17 3.28 -4.42 -4.55
CA PHE A 17 4.27 -5.29 -3.92
C PHE A 17 4.51 -4.96 -2.44
N ALA A 18 4.51 -3.67 -2.08
CA ALA A 18 4.67 -3.24 -0.69
C ALA A 18 3.49 -3.72 0.18
N LEU A 19 2.25 -3.54 -0.28
CA LEU A 19 1.05 -4.04 0.40
C LEU A 19 1.05 -5.57 0.54
N TYR A 20 1.42 -6.28 -0.53
CA TYR A 20 1.51 -7.73 -0.52
C TYR A 20 2.57 -8.24 0.46
N SER A 21 3.76 -7.63 0.43
CA SER A 21 4.86 -7.99 1.33
C SER A 21 4.51 -7.72 2.79
N TYR A 22 3.86 -6.60 3.08
CA TYR A 22 3.32 -6.31 4.40
C TYR A 22 2.33 -7.41 4.84
N ASN A 23 1.36 -7.77 3.99
CA ASN A 23 0.36 -8.78 4.34
C ASN A 23 0.99 -10.16 4.63
N LEU A 24 2.04 -10.56 3.91
CA LEU A 24 2.76 -11.81 4.22
C LEU A 24 3.37 -11.80 5.63
N LEU A 25 3.90 -10.66 6.07
CA LEU A 25 4.47 -10.50 7.42
C LEU A 25 3.37 -10.40 8.49
N ALA A 26 2.28 -9.71 8.16
CA ALA A 26 1.18 -9.39 9.07
C ALA A 26 0.15 -10.52 9.22
N GLN A 27 0.20 -11.54 8.36
CA GLN A 27 -0.76 -12.65 8.35
C GLN A 27 -0.86 -13.37 9.70
N ASN A 28 0.27 -13.56 10.40
CA ASN A 28 0.29 -14.22 11.72
C ASN A 28 -0.46 -13.43 12.82
N PHE A 29 -0.67 -12.13 12.61
CA PHE A 29 -1.37 -11.25 13.54
C PHE A 29 -2.82 -10.97 13.12
N ASN A 30 -3.31 -11.60 12.03
CA ASN A 30 -4.58 -11.27 11.39
C ASN A 30 -4.73 -9.78 10.99
N LEU A 31 -3.63 -9.05 10.83
CA LEU A 31 -3.61 -7.62 10.48
C LEU A 31 -3.52 -7.40 8.96
N ILE A 32 -4.47 -7.96 8.21
CA ILE A 32 -4.43 -7.98 6.74
C ILE A 32 -5.08 -6.72 6.18
N ILE A 33 -4.30 -5.92 5.43
CA ILE A 33 -4.82 -4.77 4.70
C ILE A 33 -5.38 -5.26 3.35
N PRO A 34 -6.66 -5.00 3.03
CA PRO A 34 -7.24 -5.43 1.76
C PRO A 34 -6.55 -4.74 0.59
N ILE A 35 -6.11 -5.53 -0.41
CA ILE A 35 -5.44 -5.00 -1.61
C ILE A 35 -6.52 -4.69 -2.65
N ASN A 36 -6.86 -3.41 -2.79
CA ASN A 36 -7.82 -2.91 -3.76
C ASN A 36 -7.32 -1.60 -4.37
N MET A 37 -8.07 -1.04 -5.32
CA MET A 37 -7.66 0.18 -6.01
C MET A 37 -7.42 1.36 -5.06
N ILE A 38 -8.20 1.47 -3.97
CA ILE A 38 -8.08 2.58 -3.00
C ILE A 38 -6.77 2.43 -2.20
N THR A 39 -6.51 1.26 -1.61
CA THR A 39 -5.31 1.04 -0.80
C THR A 39 -4.04 1.14 -1.64
N VAL A 40 -4.05 0.61 -2.87
CA VAL A 40 -2.95 0.77 -3.81
C VAL A 40 -2.74 2.24 -4.18
N LEU A 41 -3.78 3.00 -4.49
CA LEU A 41 -3.66 4.43 -4.81
C LEU A 41 -3.11 5.23 -3.64
N VAL A 42 -3.56 4.96 -2.41
CA VAL A 42 -3.05 5.61 -1.19
C VAL A 42 -1.54 5.37 -1.07
N VAL A 43 -1.09 4.12 -1.18
CA VAL A 43 0.34 3.81 -1.10
C VAL A 43 1.11 4.35 -2.31
N THR A 44 0.49 4.45 -3.49
CA THR A 44 1.13 5.01 -4.69
C THR A 44 1.37 6.52 -4.58
N ILE A 45 0.43 7.25 -3.98
CA ILE A 45 0.49 8.72 -3.83
C ILE A 45 1.38 9.10 -2.65
N PHE A 46 1.24 8.39 -1.53
CA PHE A 46 1.89 8.73 -0.26
C PHE A 46 3.10 7.85 0.07
N ASP A 47 3.49 6.91 -0.81
CA ASP A 47 4.61 5.98 -0.64
C ASP A 47 4.59 5.29 0.75
N LEU A 48 5.73 5.26 1.44
CA LEU A 48 5.89 4.68 2.78
C LEU A 48 4.96 5.32 3.84
N PRO A 49 4.82 6.65 3.93
CA PRO A 49 3.80 7.28 4.79
C PRO A 49 2.39 6.74 4.58
N GLY A 50 2.00 6.46 3.32
CA GLY A 50 0.69 5.89 3.00
C GLY A 50 0.51 4.49 3.57
N LEU A 51 1.54 3.63 3.43
CA LEU A 51 1.53 2.29 3.99
C LEU A 51 1.44 2.33 5.53
N LEU A 52 2.30 3.13 6.18
CA LEU A 52 2.29 3.29 7.64
C LEU A 52 0.94 3.82 8.13
N GLY A 53 0.37 4.81 7.46
CA GLY A 53 -0.95 5.35 7.78
C GLY A 53 -2.06 4.28 7.72
N LEU A 54 -2.06 3.43 6.70
CA LEU A 54 -2.99 2.30 6.61
C LEU A 54 -2.82 1.30 7.75
N ILE A 55 -1.57 1.00 8.12
CA ILE A 55 -1.26 0.10 9.25
C ILE A 55 -1.79 0.70 10.56
N PHE A 56 -1.49 1.97 10.84
CA PHE A 56 -1.97 2.65 12.04
C PHE A 56 -3.50 2.73 12.09
N LEU A 57 -4.14 3.04 10.97
CA LEU A 57 -5.59 3.10 10.89
C LEU A 57 -6.22 1.72 11.16
N TYR A 58 -5.63 0.65 10.64
CA TYR A 58 -6.09 -0.70 10.94
C TYR A 58 -5.95 -1.03 12.43
N LEU A 59 -4.81 -0.70 13.04
CA LEU A 59 -4.53 -0.90 14.47
C LEU A 59 -5.39 -0.03 15.41
N LEU A 60 -5.95 1.08 14.93
CA LEU A 60 -6.83 1.94 15.74
C LEU A 60 -8.29 1.48 15.69
N ILE A 61 -8.70 0.84 14.59
CA ILE A 61 -10.09 0.42 14.38
C ILE A 61 -10.36 -0.97 14.99
N PHE A 62 -9.34 -1.83 15.05
CA PHE A 62 -9.40 -3.18 15.62
C PHE A 62 -8.65 -3.26 16.95
#